data_AF-A0A7C4NIN1-F1
#
_entry.id   AF-A0A7C4NIN1-F1
#
_cell.length_a   1.000
_cell.length_b   1.000
_cell.length_c   1.000
_cell.angle_alpha   90.00
_cell.angle_beta   90.00
_cell.angle_gamma   90.00
#
_symmetry.space_group_name_H-M   'P 1'
#
loop_
_entity.id
_entity.type
_entity.pdbx_description
1 polymer ?
#
loop_
_entity_poly.entity_id
_entity_poly.type
_entity_poly.pdbx_seq_one_letter_code
_entity_poly.pdbx_strand_id
1 'polypeptide(L)'
;MKEAGFSPFGGVNFDVKITGGISTQYVPEELKKAVASKPLAPPEPPSDGWEIMDIIEFKPAVTEEDFASSKGTFRIRVVAEPVMASRNMSYKTIHDEPLYWVSWIVKISWKPLRG
;
A
#
# COMPACT_ATOMS: atom_id res chain seq x y z
N MET A 1 -13.38 2.42 -8.55
CA MET A 1 -14.38 2.76 -7.51
C MET A 1 -15.77 2.46 -8.03
N LYS A 2 -16.69 1.96 -7.20
CA LYS A 2 -18.08 1.66 -7.59
C LYS A 2 -19.04 1.88 -6.42
N GLU A 3 -20.32 2.10 -6.71
CA GLU A 3 -21.36 2.07 -5.69
C GLU A 3 -21.53 0.64 -5.13
N ALA A 4 -21.73 0.54 -3.83
CA ALA A 4 -21.80 -0.73 -3.10
C ALA A 4 -23.02 -0.84 -2.19
N GLY A 5 -24.03 0.02 -2.36
CA GLY A 5 -25.29 -0.01 -1.62
C GLY A 5 -25.52 1.25 -0.80
N PHE A 6 -26.19 1.10 0.34
CA PHE A 6 -26.61 2.21 1.20
C PHE A 6 -25.58 2.53 2.28
N SER A 7 -25.43 3.82 2.60
CA SER A 7 -24.74 4.34 3.78
C SER A 7 -25.52 5.54 4.32
N PRO A 8 -25.53 5.79 5.64
CA PRO A 8 -26.16 6.98 6.21
C PRO A 8 -25.45 8.29 5.83
N PHE A 9 -24.25 8.23 5.21
CA PHE A 9 -23.45 9.39 4.83
C PHE A 9 -23.75 9.89 3.41
N GLY A 10 -25.03 10.12 3.11
CA GLY A 10 -25.49 10.58 1.80
C GLY A 10 -26.27 9.53 0.98
N GLY A 11 -26.70 8.43 1.59
CA GLY A 11 -27.57 7.45 0.97
C GLY A 11 -26.88 6.50 -0.01
N VAL A 12 -25.54 6.53 -0.09
CA VAL A 12 -24.73 5.69 -0.98
C VAL A 12 -23.41 5.31 -0.31
N ASN A 13 -23.03 4.04 -0.47
CA ASN A 13 -21.76 3.48 -0.03
C ASN A 13 -20.85 3.23 -1.24
N PHE A 14 -19.53 3.28 -1.04
CA PHE A 14 -18.54 3.12 -2.11
C PHE A 14 -17.60 1.95 -1.83
N ASP A 15 -17.41 1.08 -2.82
CA ASP A 15 -16.33 0.09 -2.83
C ASP A 15 -15.12 0.66 -3.60
N VAL A 16 -14.00 0.74 -2.89
CA VAL A 16 -12.74 1.29 -3.38
C VAL A 16 -11.71 0.17 -3.41
N LYS A 17 -11.41 -0.31 -4.62
CA LYS A 17 -10.30 -1.23 -4.86
C LYS A 17 -8.99 -0.45 -4.82
N ILE A 18 -8.08 -0.87 -3.96
CA ILE A 18 -6.76 -0.25 -3.78
C ILE A 18 -5.70 -1.23 -4.26
N THR A 19 -4.72 -0.72 -5.00
CA THR A 19 -3.50 -1.44 -5.37
C THR A 19 -2.32 -0.62 -4.85
N GLY A 20 -1.49 -1.24 -4.01
CA GLY A 20 -0.28 -0.65 -3.47
C GLY A 20 0.93 -1.47 -3.86
N GLY A 21 2.08 -0.81 -3.99
CA GLY A 21 3.38 -1.43 -4.19
C GLY A 21 4.44 -0.61 -3.48
N ILE A 22 5.64 -1.18 -3.37
CA ILE A 22 6.80 -0.47 -2.85
C ILE A 22 7.95 -0.61 -3.84
N SER A 23 8.77 0.44 -3.88
CA SER A 23 10.07 0.41 -4.52
C SER A 23 11.07 1.08 -3.60
N THR A 24 12.28 0.55 -3.58
CA THR A 24 13.42 1.12 -2.87
C THR A 24 13.94 2.33 -3.64
N GLN A 25 14.21 3.42 -2.94
CA GLN A 25 14.95 4.57 -3.51
C GLN A 25 16.45 4.41 -3.27
N TYR A 26 16.82 3.85 -2.11
CA TYR A 26 18.19 3.62 -1.70
C TYR A 26 18.25 2.35 -0.87
N VAL A 27 19.24 1.51 -1.17
CA VAL A 27 19.59 0.33 -0.37
C VAL A 27 21.09 0.39 -0.11
N PRO A 28 21.54 0.31 1.16
CA PRO A 28 22.96 0.21 1.49
C PRO A 28 23.68 -0.92 0.75
N GLU A 29 24.88 -0.65 0.24
CA GLU A 29 25.66 -1.64 -0.53
C GLU A 29 25.99 -2.91 0.24
N GLU A 30 26.15 -2.82 1.56
CA GLU A 30 26.34 -3.98 2.42
C GLU A 30 25.14 -4.95 2.37
N LEU A 31 23.91 -4.43 2.30
CA LEU A 31 22.71 -5.26 2.19
C LEU A 31 22.59 -5.87 0.80
N LYS A 32 22.93 -5.12 -0.25
CA LYS A 32 22.97 -5.64 -1.63
C LYS A 32 23.98 -6.79 -1.75
N LYS A 33 25.19 -6.61 -1.23
CA LYS A 33 26.22 -7.66 -1.20
C LYS A 33 25.78 -8.88 -0.40
N ALA A 34 25.10 -8.69 0.74
CA ALA A 34 24.60 -9.78 1.57
C ALA A 34 23.60 -10.69 0.84
N VAL A 35 22.83 -10.14 -0.10
CA VAL A 35 21.84 -10.90 -0.87
C VAL A 35 22.29 -11.26 -2.30
N ALA A 36 23.45 -10.80 -2.77
CA ALA A 36 23.87 -10.96 -4.16
C ALA A 36 23.90 -12.42 -4.66
N SER A 37 24.28 -13.36 -3.78
CA SER A 37 24.32 -14.80 -4.08
C SER A 37 23.04 -15.55 -3.72
N LYS A 38 22.00 -14.86 -3.25
CA LYS A 38 20.72 -15.46 -2.85
C LYS A 38 19.85 -15.74 -4.08
N PRO A 39 18.92 -16.72 -4.00
CA PRO A 39 17.96 -16.96 -5.07
C PRO A 39 17.05 -15.75 -5.28
N LEU A 40 16.53 -15.62 -6.51
CA LEU A 40 15.45 -14.68 -6.80
C LEU A 40 14.21 -15.03 -6.00
N ALA A 41 13.50 -14.01 -5.53
CA ALA A 41 12.23 -14.19 -4.84
C ALA A 41 11.20 -14.90 -5.76
N PRO A 42 10.44 -15.87 -5.24
CA PRO A 42 9.31 -16.45 -5.96
C PRO A 42 8.16 -15.42 -6.13
N PRO A 43 7.15 -15.71 -6.97
CA PRO A 43 6.00 -14.82 -7.16
C PRO A 43 5.17 -14.60 -5.90
N GLU A 44 5.05 -15.64 -5.07
CA GLU A 44 4.43 -15.57 -3.74
C GLU A 44 5.48 -15.21 -2.68
N PRO A 45 5.10 -14.55 -1.58
CA PRO A 45 6.04 -14.25 -0.50
C PRO A 45 6.69 -15.53 0.07
N PRO A 46 8.03 -15.57 0.23
CA PRO A 46 8.70 -16.65 0.94
C PRO A 46 8.13 -16.86 2.36
N SER A 47 8.18 -18.08 2.87
CA SER A 47 7.74 -18.38 4.24
C SER A 47 8.83 -18.19 5.30
N ASP A 48 10.08 -17.94 4.88
CA ASP A 48 11.27 -17.81 5.73
C ASP A 48 12.08 -16.53 5.42
N GLY A 49 13.09 -16.24 6.25
CA GLY A 49 14.08 -15.19 5.98
C GLY A 49 13.65 -13.75 6.28
N TRP A 50 12.46 -13.56 6.87
CA TRP A 50 11.91 -12.24 7.21
C TRP A 50 12.44 -11.68 8.52
N GLU A 51 12.80 -10.40 8.49
CA GLU A 51 13.20 -9.59 9.63
C GLU A 51 12.24 -8.39 9.72
N ILE A 52 11.63 -8.19 10.89
CA ILE A 52 10.78 -7.01 11.14
C ILE A 52 11.65 -5.75 11.14
N MET A 53 11.15 -4.70 10.51
CA MET A 53 11.78 -3.39 10.46
C MET A 53 10.91 -2.34 11.13
N ASP A 54 11.56 -1.40 11.80
CA ASP A 54 10.91 -0.19 12.28
C ASP A 54 10.68 0.81 11.15
N ILE A 55 9.52 1.44 11.14
CA ILE A 55 9.23 2.58 10.27
C ILE A 55 9.58 3.84 11.07
N ILE A 56 10.71 4.46 10.73
CA ILE A 56 11.21 5.66 11.43
C ILE A 56 10.42 6.91 11.03
N GLU A 57 10.07 7.03 9.76
CA GLU A 57 9.29 8.14 9.21
C GLU A 57 8.45 7.68 8.02
N PHE A 58 7.33 8.37 7.79
CA PHE A 58 6.54 8.18 6.59
C PHE A 58 5.73 9.42 6.26
N LYS A 59 5.34 9.53 4.98
CA LYS A 59 4.31 10.45 4.51
C LYS A 59 3.14 9.63 3.99
N PRO A 60 1.89 9.84 4.47
CA PRO A 60 0.73 9.14 3.95
C PRO A 60 0.55 9.38 2.45
N ALA A 61 0.19 8.34 1.71
CA ALA A 61 -0.30 8.48 0.35
C ALA A 61 -1.77 8.91 0.40
N VAL A 62 -2.08 10.08 -0.16
CA VAL A 62 -3.43 10.65 -0.17
C VAL A 62 -3.86 10.85 -1.61
N THR A 63 -5.04 10.34 -1.95
CA THR A 63 -5.74 10.72 -3.18
C THR A 63 -7.15 11.19 -2.87
N GLU A 64 -7.61 12.16 -3.65
CA GLU A 64 -8.96 12.70 -3.58
C GLU A 64 -9.55 12.77 -4.99
N GLU A 65 -10.73 12.20 -5.16
CA GLU A 65 -11.42 12.17 -6.45
C GLU A 65 -12.89 12.53 -6.29
N ASP A 66 -13.43 13.23 -7.29
CA ASP A 66 -14.86 13.46 -7.41
C ASP A 66 -15.50 12.30 -8.16
N PHE A 67 -16.49 11.66 -7.53
CA PHE A 67 -17.19 10.52 -8.08
C PHE A 67 -18.68 10.84 -8.22
N ALA A 68 -19.19 10.71 -9.44
CA ALA A 68 -20.62 10.83 -9.72
C ALA A 68 -21.34 9.54 -9.32
N SER A 69 -22.36 9.67 -8.48
CA SER A 69 -23.21 8.57 -8.01
C SER A 69 -24.68 8.81 -8.31
N SER A 70 -25.50 7.78 -8.11
CA SER A 70 -26.97 7.83 -8.14
C SER A 70 -27.58 8.81 -7.13
N LYS A 71 -26.80 9.26 -6.12
CA LYS A 71 -27.19 10.23 -5.09
C LYS A 71 -26.51 11.59 -5.22
N GLY A 72 -25.85 11.84 -6.36
CA GLY A 72 -25.09 13.07 -6.62
C GLY A 72 -23.58 12.85 -6.60
N THR A 73 -22.81 13.94 -6.65
CA THR A 73 -21.35 13.87 -6.69
C THR A 73 -20.75 13.93 -5.28
N PHE A 74 -19.81 13.02 -5.02
CA PHE A 74 -19.10 12.90 -3.75
C PHE A 74 -17.61 13.14 -3.95
N ARG A 75 -16.98 13.85 -3.01
CA ARG A 75 -15.52 13.89 -2.86
C ARG A 75 -15.12 12.70 -2.03
N ILE A 76 -14.40 11.76 -2.63
CA ILE A 76 -13.92 10.55 -1.98
C ILE A 76 -12.43 10.72 -1.72
N ARG A 77 -12.03 10.47 -0.48
CA ARG A 77 -10.67 10.63 0.01
C ARG A 77 -10.15 9.30 0.52
N VAL A 78 -9.01 8.88 -0.01
CA VAL A 78 -8.30 7.66 0.38
C VAL A 78 -6.96 8.05 0.96
N VAL A 79 -6.67 7.57 2.17
CA VAL A 79 -5.37 7.75 2.84
C VAL A 79 -4.78 6.37 3.12
N ALA A 80 -3.61 6.09 2.58
CA ALA A 80 -2.85 4.88 2.88
C ALA A 80 -1.62 5.23 3.72
N GLU A 81 -1.47 4.55 4.86
CA GLU A 81 -0.37 4.72 5.81
C GLU A 81 0.34 3.37 6.00
N PRO A 82 1.68 3.32 5.91
CA PRO A 82 2.43 2.11 6.23
C PRO A 82 2.39 1.89 7.75
N VAL A 83 2.10 0.67 8.18
CA VAL A 83 1.96 0.33 9.62
C VAL A 83 2.92 -0.75 10.09
N MET A 84 3.40 -1.58 9.18
CA MET A 84 4.40 -2.61 9.46
C MET A 84 5.30 -2.76 8.25
N ALA A 85 6.59 -2.98 8.49
CA ALA A 85 7.57 -3.25 7.44
C ALA A 85 8.41 -4.47 7.83
N SER A 86 8.76 -5.26 6.83
CA SER A 86 9.72 -6.36 6.97
C SER A 86 10.64 -6.39 5.75
N ARG A 87 11.87 -6.86 5.96
CA ARG A 87 12.78 -7.21 4.86
C ARG A 87 13.10 -8.69 4.88
N ASN A 88 13.48 -9.24 3.73
CA ASN A 88 13.93 -10.60 3.60
C ASN A 88 15.38 -10.64 3.12
N MET A 89 16.23 -11.35 3.86
CA MET A 89 17.67 -11.47 3.58
C MET A 89 18.05 -12.84 2.97
N SER A 90 17.09 -13.77 2.87
CA SER A 90 17.28 -15.09 2.24
C SER A 90 17.05 -15.08 0.73
N TYR A 91 16.39 -14.05 0.19
CA TYR A 91 16.03 -13.90 -1.21
C TYR A 91 16.39 -12.51 -1.72
N LYS A 92 16.61 -12.39 -3.04
CA LYS A 92 16.85 -11.11 -3.72
C LYS A 92 15.77 -10.76 -4.74
N THR A 93 15.60 -9.48 -4.99
CA THR A 93 14.79 -8.96 -6.09
C THR A 93 15.54 -9.08 -7.42
N ILE A 94 14.85 -8.78 -8.52
CA ILE A 94 15.48 -8.68 -9.87
C ILE A 94 16.55 -7.58 -9.98
N HIS A 95 16.64 -6.71 -8.97
CA HIS A 95 17.62 -5.62 -8.90
C HIS A 95 18.80 -5.94 -7.96
N ASP A 96 18.97 -7.20 -7.56
CA ASP A 96 19.99 -7.63 -6.59
C ASP A 96 19.89 -6.94 -5.21
N GLU A 97 18.66 -6.62 -4.80
CA GLU A 97 18.36 -6.00 -3.51
C GLU A 97 17.58 -6.95 -2.60
N PRO A 98 17.59 -6.74 -1.26
CA PRO A 98 16.70 -7.47 -0.37
C PRO A 98 15.24 -7.28 -0.77
N LEU A 99 14.42 -8.30 -0.52
CA LEU A 99 12.97 -8.14 -0.69
C LEU A 99 12.41 -7.36 0.49
N TYR A 100 11.56 -6.38 0.22
CA TYR A 100 10.85 -5.62 1.25
C TYR A 100 9.36 -5.95 1.17
N TRP A 101 8.67 -5.85 2.30
CA TRP A 101 7.23 -5.97 2.40
C TRP A 101 6.68 -4.92 3.35
N VAL A 102 5.61 -4.25 2.94
CA VAL A 102 4.96 -3.22 3.75
C VAL A 102 3.49 -3.55 3.86
N SER A 103 2.99 -3.55 5.09
CA SER A 103 1.56 -3.58 5.37
C SER A 103 1.03 -2.16 5.51
N TRP A 104 -0.16 -1.93 4.96
CA TRP A 104 -0.79 -0.63 4.89
C TRP A 104 -2.13 -0.66 5.63
N ILE A 105 -2.42 0.41 6.37
CA ILE A 105 -3.81 0.72 6.72
C ILE A 105 -4.34 1.71 5.70
N VAL A 106 -5.56 1.46 5.21
CA VAL A 106 -6.20 2.35 4.24
C VAL A 106 -7.51 2.89 4.82
N LYS A 107 -7.59 4.21 4.92
CA LYS A 107 -8.73 4.95 5.45
C LYS A 107 -9.48 5.57 4.27
N ILE A 108 -10.69 5.09 4.03
CA ILE A 108 -11.58 5.61 2.98
C ILE A 108 -12.65 6.46 3.65
N SER A 109 -12.87 7.66 3.12
CA SER A 109 -13.92 8.56 3.59
C SER A 109 -14.54 9.29 2.41
N TRP A 110 -15.77 9.77 2.56
CA TRP A 110 -16.44 10.53 1.51
C TRP A 110 -17.39 11.56 2.08
N LYS A 111 -17.64 12.61 1.28
CA LYS A 111 -18.64 13.63 1.59
C LYS A 111 -19.34 14.10 0.31
N PRO A 112 -20.64 14.45 0.36
CA PRO A 112 -21.32 15.11 -0.74
C PRO A 112 -20.60 16.43 -1.10
N LEU A 113 -20.50 16.76 -2.38
CA LEU A 113 -19.97 18.06 -2.83
C LEU A 113 -21.00 19.19 -2.73
N ARG A 114 -22.29 18.84 -2.74
CA ARG A 114 -23.41 19.76 -2.52
C ARG A 114 -24.36 19.09 -1.53
N GLY A 115 -24.68 19.81 -0.45
CA GLY A 115 -25.75 19.48 0.47
C GLY A 115 -27.04 20.15 0.02
#